data_AF-A0A961G5T1-F1
#
_entry.id   AF-A0A961G5T1-F1
#
_cell.length_a   1.000
_cell.length_b   1.000
_cell.length_c   1.000
_cell.angle_alpha   90.00
_cell.angle_beta   90.00
_cell.angle_gamma   90.00
#
_symmetry.space_group_name_H-M   'P 1'
#
loop_
_entity.id
_entity.type
_entity.pdbx_description
1 polymer ?
#
loop_
_entity_poly.entity_id
_entity_poly.type
_entity_poly.pdbx_seq_one_letter_code
_entity_poly.pdbx_strand_id
1 'polypeptide(L)'
;LDFQHNRQMAEDGIAGTLVAQELRLVDMATQKHGREAVRERQWLESLPPSIAGQHVYIDPECRSDVETAATWVAGSEAANNIQILGGRSSLSRSIDTTPPPRLRSQKANRMDVDLVIGFFLPDDGDEGIYYFSSEHSRSEAGAEIASRLAERLDLRPYGRSMPILKETRAPAVVVAVRSLSRKVGRVVAHTVAAMYERPHGEEDRG
;
A
#
# COMPACT_ATOMS: atom_id res chain seq x y z
N LEU A 1 32.23 10.03 -58.05
CA LEU A 1 31.53 11.29 -57.75
C LEU A 1 30.08 11.09 -58.19
N ASP A 2 29.36 10.21 -57.49
CA ASP A 2 28.58 10.51 -56.26
C ASP A 2 27.36 11.36 -56.64
N PHE A 3 26.10 11.02 -56.36
CA PHE A 3 25.55 10.39 -55.17
C PHE A 3 24.40 9.45 -55.57
N GLN A 4 24.64 8.16 -55.41
CA GLN A 4 23.62 7.14 -55.29
C GLN A 4 23.17 7.10 -53.82
N HIS A 5 21.90 7.38 -53.51
CA HIS A 5 20.98 6.41 -52.87
C HIS A 5 19.76 7.04 -52.17
N ASN A 6 18.63 6.37 -52.42
CA ASN A 6 17.45 6.19 -51.58
C ASN A 6 16.41 7.31 -51.52
N ARG A 7 15.70 7.46 -52.65
CA ARG A 7 14.23 7.44 -52.60
C ARG A 7 13.77 6.06 -52.13
N GLN A 8 13.00 6.02 -51.04
CA GLN A 8 11.72 5.32 -50.96
C GLN A 8 11.13 5.61 -49.57
N MET A 9 10.24 6.61 -49.54
CA MET A 9 9.21 6.69 -48.51
C MET A 9 8.43 5.37 -48.54
N ALA A 10 8.31 4.71 -47.38
CA ALA A 10 7.15 3.90 -47.09
C ALA A 10 6.13 4.84 -46.43
N GLU A 11 5.13 5.21 -47.22
CA GLU A 11 3.84 5.71 -46.77
C GLU A 11 3.13 4.53 -46.11
N ASP A 12 3.32 4.35 -44.80
CA ASP A 12 2.39 3.56 -44.00
C ASP A 12 2.43 4.10 -42.57
N GLY A 13 1.27 4.60 -42.13
CA GLY A 13 1.03 5.22 -40.83
C GLY A 13 1.10 4.24 -39.67
N ILE A 14 2.24 3.56 -39.50
CA ILE A 14 2.53 2.69 -38.37
C ILE A 14 3.63 3.35 -37.57
N ALA A 15 3.23 4.04 -36.49
CA ALA A 15 4.16 4.47 -35.46
C ALA A 15 4.84 3.23 -34.89
N GLY A 16 6.09 2.99 -35.32
CA GLY A 16 6.86 1.82 -34.94
C GLY A 16 7.04 1.71 -33.42
N THR A 17 7.28 0.50 -32.94
CA THR A 17 7.53 0.15 -31.53
C THR A 17 8.59 1.02 -30.83
N LEU A 18 9.49 1.64 -31.59
CA LEU A 18 10.48 2.59 -31.10
C LEU A 18 9.83 3.90 -30.60
N VAL A 19 8.84 4.45 -31.32
CA VAL A 19 8.10 5.66 -30.92
C VAL A 19 7.17 5.36 -29.74
N ALA A 20 6.61 4.15 -29.68
CA ALA A 20 5.81 3.69 -28.53
C ALA A 20 6.65 3.39 -27.28
N GLN A 21 7.95 3.11 -27.42
CA GLN A 21 8.89 2.98 -26.30
C GLN A 21 9.32 4.35 -25.77
N GLU A 22 9.63 5.29 -26.66
CA GLU A 22 9.96 6.68 -26.30
C GLU A 22 8.76 7.40 -25.66
N LEU A 23 7.54 7.21 -26.18
CA LEU A 23 6.31 7.73 -25.54
C LEU A 23 6.03 7.05 -24.20
N ARG A 24 6.35 5.76 -24.01
CA ARG A 24 6.24 5.07 -22.70
C ARG A 24 7.25 5.59 -21.68
N LEU A 25 8.46 5.96 -22.13
CA LEU A 25 9.49 6.55 -21.27
C LEU A 25 9.11 7.97 -20.83
N VAL A 26 8.50 8.76 -21.71
CA VAL A 26 7.99 10.10 -21.39
C VAL A 26 6.71 10.04 -20.52
N ASP A 27 5.82 9.06 -20.73
CA ASP A 27 4.63 8.83 -19.90
C ASP A 27 5.03 8.31 -18.49
N MET A 28 6.06 7.46 -18.37
CA MET A 28 6.60 7.04 -17.07
C MET A 28 7.33 8.15 -16.30
N ALA A 29 7.88 9.15 -16.98
CA ALA A 29 8.55 10.29 -16.35
C ALA A 29 7.54 11.35 -15.86
N THR A 30 6.38 11.48 -16.52
CA THR A 30 5.38 12.51 -16.23
C THR A 30 4.16 12.02 -15.41
N GLN A 31 3.93 10.71 -15.29
CA GLN A 31 2.85 10.16 -14.45
C GLN A 31 3.07 10.28 -12.93
N LYS A 32 4.27 10.65 -12.48
CA LYS A 32 4.85 10.03 -11.29
C LYS A 32 4.48 10.62 -9.91
N HIS A 33 4.05 11.87 -9.78
CA HIS A 33 3.82 12.48 -8.45
C HIS A 33 2.43 13.09 -8.25
N GLY A 34 1.84 13.69 -9.30
CA GLY A 34 0.52 14.33 -9.18
C GLY A 34 -0.65 13.35 -9.20
N ARG A 35 -0.63 12.35 -10.08
CA ARG A 35 -1.77 11.43 -10.29
C ARG A 35 -2.00 10.49 -9.11
N GLU A 36 -0.93 9.94 -8.54
CA GLU A 36 -1.03 9.08 -7.35
C GLU A 36 -1.52 9.87 -6.13
N ALA A 37 -0.98 11.07 -5.90
CA ALA A 37 -1.44 11.94 -4.82
C ALA A 37 -2.91 12.36 -4.98
N VAL A 38 -3.36 12.67 -6.19
CA VAL A 38 -4.77 12.98 -6.47
C VAL A 38 -5.66 11.76 -6.26
N ARG A 39 -5.25 10.58 -6.75
CA ARG A 39 -5.99 9.32 -6.55
C ARG A 39 -6.13 8.99 -5.06
N GLU A 40 -5.08 9.16 -4.27
CA GLU A 40 -5.12 8.87 -2.84
C GLU A 40 -6.00 9.85 -2.06
N ARG A 41 -5.98 11.15 -2.41
CA ARG A 41 -6.93 12.10 -1.81
C ARG A 41 -8.37 11.77 -2.19
N GLN A 42 -8.62 11.43 -3.45
CA GLN A 42 -9.93 10.97 -3.89
C GLN A 42 -10.35 9.69 -3.15
N TRP A 43 -9.43 8.75 -2.93
CA TRP A 43 -9.71 7.53 -2.15
C TRP A 43 -10.15 7.87 -0.72
N LEU A 44 -9.47 8.80 -0.05
CA LEU A 44 -9.86 9.27 1.28
C LEU A 44 -11.26 9.94 1.28
N GLU A 45 -11.54 10.78 0.28
CA GLU A 45 -12.83 11.48 0.14
C GLU A 45 -13.98 10.52 -0.22
N SER A 46 -13.68 9.48 -0.99
CA SER A 46 -14.62 8.49 -1.50
C SER A 46 -14.71 7.22 -0.66
N LEU A 47 -14.20 7.22 0.57
CA LEU A 47 -14.30 6.04 1.43
C LEU A 47 -15.78 5.65 1.60
N PRO A 48 -16.12 4.37 1.41
CA PRO A 48 -17.46 3.88 1.67
C PRO A 48 -17.80 4.04 3.16
N PRO A 49 -19.10 4.04 3.52
CA PRO A 49 -19.55 4.27 4.89
C PRO A 49 -19.17 3.16 5.89
N SER A 50 -18.58 2.06 5.41
CA SER A 50 -18.04 1.00 6.24
C SER A 50 -16.95 0.22 5.50
N ILE A 51 -16.19 -0.58 6.25
CA ILE A 51 -15.17 -1.49 5.69
C ILE A 51 -15.79 -2.70 4.97
N ALA A 52 -17.12 -2.86 5.00
CA ALA A 52 -17.78 -4.02 4.44
C ALA A 52 -17.49 -4.15 2.93
N GLY A 53 -17.05 -5.33 2.51
CA GLY A 53 -16.68 -5.60 1.11
C GLY A 53 -15.29 -5.10 0.69
N GLN A 54 -14.64 -4.24 1.47
CA GLN A 54 -13.28 -3.76 1.20
C GLN A 54 -12.26 -4.87 1.33
N HIS A 55 -11.31 -4.96 0.39
CA HIS A 55 -10.29 -6.00 0.35
C HIS A 55 -8.97 -5.48 0.94
N VAL A 56 -8.72 -5.87 2.19
CA VAL A 56 -7.50 -5.53 2.93
C VAL A 56 -6.47 -6.65 2.79
N TYR A 57 -5.29 -6.30 2.29
CA TYR A 57 -4.13 -7.18 2.22
C TYR A 57 -3.31 -7.08 3.49
N ILE A 58 -3.18 -8.19 4.20
CA ILE A 58 -2.42 -8.27 5.44
C ILE A 58 -1.06 -8.87 5.14
N ASP A 59 -0.01 -8.17 5.53
CA ASP A 59 1.36 -8.46 5.15
C ASP A 59 2.27 -8.70 6.37
N PRO A 60 2.25 -9.91 6.97
CA PRO A 60 3.18 -10.26 8.03
C PRO A 60 4.59 -10.43 7.44
N GLU A 61 5.56 -9.62 7.86
CA GLU A 61 6.95 -9.75 7.42
C GLU A 61 7.57 -11.09 7.84
N CYS A 62 8.60 -11.56 7.13
CA CYS A 62 9.20 -12.86 7.34
C CYS A 62 10.70 -12.90 7.00
N ARG A 63 11.49 -11.92 7.46
CA ARG A 63 12.94 -11.87 7.18
C ARG A 63 13.73 -12.89 8.02
N SER A 64 13.19 -13.30 9.16
CA SER A 64 13.76 -14.28 10.08
C SER A 64 12.65 -15.14 10.70
N ASP A 65 13.00 -16.28 11.30
CA ASP A 65 12.02 -17.15 11.98
C ASP A 65 11.32 -16.44 13.15
N VAL A 66 12.08 -15.63 13.90
CA VAL A 66 11.57 -14.84 15.03
C VAL A 66 10.54 -13.83 14.56
N GLU A 67 10.87 -13.04 13.52
CA GLU A 67 9.94 -12.09 12.93
C GLU A 67 8.73 -12.81 12.33
N THR A 68 8.96 -13.92 11.63
CA THR A 68 7.91 -14.72 10.99
C THR A 68 6.85 -15.16 12.00
N ALA A 69 7.27 -15.66 13.17
CA ALA A 69 6.37 -16.06 14.23
C ALA A 69 5.62 -14.86 14.85
N ALA A 70 6.35 -13.78 15.18
CA ALA A 70 5.79 -12.61 15.85
C ALA A 70 4.76 -11.88 14.96
N THR A 71 5.10 -11.63 13.70
CA THR A 71 4.21 -10.94 12.74
C THR A 71 3.02 -11.80 12.38
N TRP A 72 3.16 -13.14 12.33
CA TRP A 72 2.04 -14.03 12.04
C TRP A 72 0.94 -13.91 13.10
N VAL A 73 1.31 -13.79 14.38
CA VAL A 73 0.33 -13.65 15.47
C VAL A 73 -0.51 -12.38 15.32
N ALA A 74 0.12 -11.23 15.09
CA ALA A 74 -0.60 -9.97 14.93
C ALA A 74 -1.37 -9.91 13.60
N GLY A 75 -0.74 -10.35 12.51
CA GLY A 75 -1.31 -10.30 11.16
C GLY A 75 -2.50 -11.24 10.98
N SER A 76 -2.42 -12.49 11.46
CA SER A 76 -3.56 -13.41 11.40
C SER A 76 -4.75 -12.91 12.24
N GLU A 77 -4.48 -12.31 13.40
CA GLU A 77 -5.51 -11.70 14.23
C GLU A 77 -6.15 -10.49 13.54
N ALA A 78 -5.36 -9.61 12.91
CA ALA A 78 -5.89 -8.48 12.15
C ALA A 78 -6.77 -8.97 10.99
N ALA A 79 -6.30 -9.93 10.21
CA ALA A 79 -7.05 -10.54 9.11
C ALA A 79 -8.40 -11.10 9.58
N ASN A 80 -8.42 -11.80 10.72
CA ASN A 80 -9.64 -12.34 11.30
C ASN A 80 -10.62 -11.23 11.73
N ASN A 81 -10.14 -10.17 12.38
CA ASN A 81 -11.01 -9.08 12.82
C ASN A 81 -11.55 -8.26 11.64
N ILE A 82 -10.77 -8.05 10.57
CA ILE A 82 -11.28 -7.44 9.33
C ILE A 82 -12.45 -8.25 8.75
N GLN A 83 -12.34 -9.59 8.74
CA GLN A 83 -13.44 -10.45 8.29
C GLN A 83 -14.68 -10.37 9.18
N ILE A 84 -14.50 -10.34 10.52
CA ILE A 84 -15.60 -10.17 11.48
C ILE A 84 -16.33 -8.84 11.25
N LEU A 85 -15.60 -7.78 10.87
CA LEU A 85 -16.13 -6.45 10.56
C LEU A 85 -16.74 -6.35 9.15
N GLY A 86 -16.84 -7.47 8.42
CA GLY A 86 -17.45 -7.54 7.09
C GLY A 86 -16.51 -7.21 5.92
N GLY A 87 -15.25 -6.90 6.20
CA GLY A 87 -14.22 -6.73 5.18
C GLY A 87 -13.74 -8.08 4.62
N ARG A 88 -13.06 -8.04 3.49
CA ARG A 88 -12.33 -9.18 2.92
C ARG A 88 -10.87 -9.05 3.32
N SER A 89 -10.25 -10.12 3.80
CA SER A 89 -8.82 -10.11 4.11
C SER A 89 -8.05 -11.13 3.28
N SER A 90 -6.81 -10.83 2.92
CA SER A 90 -5.89 -11.83 2.32
C SER A 90 -4.51 -11.69 2.92
N LEU A 91 -3.93 -12.82 3.34
CA LEU A 91 -2.58 -12.86 3.86
C LEU A 91 -1.56 -12.95 2.71
N SER A 92 -0.45 -12.22 2.87
CA SER A 92 0.61 -12.17 1.87
C SER A 92 1.35 -13.48 1.70
N ARG A 93 1.45 -14.26 2.78
CA ARG A 93 2.08 -15.57 2.89
C ARG A 93 1.22 -16.53 3.70
N SER A 94 1.54 -17.82 3.62
CA SER A 94 1.09 -18.81 4.61
C SER A 94 2.03 -18.82 5.82
N ILE A 95 1.72 -19.63 6.84
CA ILE A 95 2.58 -19.80 8.00
C ILE A 95 3.95 -20.42 7.63
N ASP A 96 3.96 -21.29 6.62
CA ASP A 96 5.15 -22.07 6.20
C ASP A 96 5.89 -21.49 4.98
N THR A 97 5.59 -20.26 4.55
CA THR A 97 6.23 -19.66 3.38
C THR A 97 6.85 -18.31 3.72
N THR A 98 8.00 -18.02 3.12
CA THR A 98 8.77 -16.79 3.34
C THR A 98 9.05 -16.06 2.02
N PRO A 99 8.01 -15.64 1.27
CA PRO A 99 8.22 -14.98 -0.01
C PRO A 99 8.89 -13.62 0.16
N PRO A 100 9.81 -13.22 -0.75
CA PRO A 100 10.48 -11.92 -0.68
C PRO A 100 9.48 -10.76 -0.78
N PRO A 101 9.79 -9.59 -0.16
CA PRO A 101 8.89 -8.42 -0.10
C PRO A 101 8.33 -7.97 -1.45
N ARG A 102 9.14 -8.03 -2.51
CA ARG A 102 8.73 -7.68 -3.88
C ARG A 102 7.62 -8.58 -4.40
N LEU A 103 7.68 -9.89 -4.15
CA LEU A 103 6.62 -10.82 -4.57
C LEU A 103 5.32 -10.60 -3.79
N ARG A 104 5.42 -10.26 -2.49
CA ARG A 104 4.26 -9.88 -1.66
C ARG A 104 3.58 -8.62 -2.21
N SER A 105 4.36 -7.59 -2.53
CA SER A 105 3.86 -6.35 -3.15
C SER A 105 3.19 -6.58 -4.51
N GLN A 106 3.80 -7.39 -5.38
CA GLN A 106 3.21 -7.78 -6.66
C GLN A 106 1.94 -8.61 -6.51
N LYS A 107 1.85 -9.46 -5.48
CA LYS A 107 0.63 -10.22 -5.16
C LYS A 107 -0.48 -9.28 -4.72
N ALA A 108 -0.21 -8.30 -3.86
CA ALA A 108 -1.19 -7.27 -3.49
C ALA A 108 -1.73 -6.54 -4.73
N ASN A 109 -0.85 -6.07 -5.61
CA ASN A 109 -1.24 -5.37 -6.84
C ASN A 109 -2.08 -6.21 -7.80
N ARG A 110 -1.80 -7.52 -7.91
CA ARG A 110 -2.58 -8.44 -8.76
C ARG A 110 -3.97 -8.73 -8.19
N MET A 111 -4.13 -8.62 -6.88
CA MET A 111 -5.40 -8.83 -6.19
C MET A 111 -6.29 -7.58 -6.21
N ASP A 112 -5.76 -6.45 -6.68
CA ASP A 112 -6.45 -5.15 -6.71
C ASP A 112 -7.07 -4.79 -5.35
N VAL A 113 -6.24 -4.89 -4.31
CA VAL A 113 -6.64 -4.67 -2.92
C VAL A 113 -6.86 -3.18 -2.66
N ASP A 114 -7.78 -2.86 -1.76
CA ASP A 114 -8.12 -1.48 -1.40
C ASP A 114 -7.12 -0.87 -0.41
N LEU A 115 -6.44 -1.71 0.39
CA LEU A 115 -5.51 -1.30 1.44
C LEU A 115 -4.49 -2.40 1.74
N VAL A 116 -3.24 -2.02 2.03
CA VAL A 116 -2.19 -2.90 2.55
C VAL A 116 -1.82 -2.55 3.99
N ILE A 117 -1.79 -3.56 4.86
CA ILE A 117 -1.35 -3.42 6.26
C ILE A 117 -0.22 -4.42 6.52
N GLY A 118 0.98 -3.92 6.71
CA GLY A 118 2.14 -4.72 7.08
C GLY A 118 2.37 -4.81 8.58
N PHE A 119 2.99 -5.91 9.02
CA PHE A 119 3.49 -6.09 10.38
C PHE A 119 4.98 -6.40 10.32
N PHE A 120 5.77 -5.67 11.10
CA PHE A 120 7.23 -5.69 11.04
C PHE A 120 7.82 -5.74 12.45
N LEU A 121 8.82 -6.57 12.67
CA LEU A 121 9.55 -6.61 13.94
C LEU A 121 10.84 -5.79 13.78
N PRO A 122 10.95 -4.60 14.37
CA PRO A 122 12.14 -3.78 14.21
C PRO A 122 13.34 -4.39 14.93
N ASP A 123 14.44 -4.59 14.19
CA ASP A 123 15.70 -5.11 14.75
C ASP A 123 16.46 -4.01 15.50
N ASP A 124 16.77 -2.90 14.82
CA ASP A 124 17.51 -1.75 15.37
C ASP A 124 16.80 -0.39 15.13
N GLY A 125 15.53 -0.43 14.73
CA GLY A 125 14.75 0.75 14.36
C GLY A 125 13.78 1.22 15.45
N ASP A 126 13.30 2.47 15.28
CA ASP A 126 12.25 3.03 16.12
C ASP A 126 10.92 2.30 15.91
N GLU A 127 10.23 1.97 17.01
CA GLU A 127 8.83 1.57 16.93
C GLU A 127 8.00 2.71 16.33
N GLY A 128 7.04 2.36 15.47
CA GLY A 128 6.23 3.36 14.80
C GLY A 128 5.29 2.78 13.75
N ILE A 129 4.51 3.67 13.16
CA ILE A 129 3.65 3.34 12.02
C ILE A 129 4.25 3.96 10.77
N TYR A 130 4.72 3.12 9.87
CA TYR A 130 5.43 3.57 8.70
C TYR A 130 4.47 3.72 7.52
N TYR A 131 4.64 4.78 6.75
CA TYR A 131 3.94 5.02 5.48
C TYR A 131 4.96 5.38 4.40
N PHE A 132 4.57 5.30 3.13
CA PHE A 132 5.48 5.63 2.04
C PHE A 132 5.86 7.12 2.04
N SER A 133 7.16 7.41 2.15
CA SER A 133 7.72 8.74 1.93
C SER A 133 9.15 8.64 1.40
N SER A 134 9.46 9.52 0.47
CA SER A 134 10.77 9.73 -0.15
C SER A 134 10.97 11.23 -0.41
N GLU A 135 12.10 11.64 -0.98
CA GLU A 135 12.38 13.03 -1.32
C GLU A 135 11.34 13.64 -2.29
N HIS A 136 10.79 12.83 -3.20
CA HIS A 136 9.94 13.33 -4.29
C HIS A 136 8.49 12.83 -4.23
N SER A 137 8.17 11.90 -3.34
CA SER A 137 6.83 11.31 -3.26
C SER A 137 6.47 10.86 -1.85
N ARG A 138 5.18 10.95 -1.52
CA ARG A 138 4.58 10.60 -0.24
C ARG A 138 3.17 10.07 -0.48
N SER A 139 2.80 9.03 0.26
CA SER A 139 1.42 8.54 0.33
C SER A 139 0.63 9.37 1.35
N GLU A 140 -0.34 10.15 0.88
CA GLU A 140 -1.26 10.93 1.71
C GLU A 140 -2.23 10.01 2.45
N ALA A 141 -2.79 9.02 1.75
CA ALA A 141 -3.68 8.04 2.37
C ALA A 141 -2.94 7.19 3.40
N GLY A 142 -1.74 6.71 3.06
CA GLY A 142 -0.89 5.98 4.00
C GLY A 142 -0.53 6.81 5.22
N ALA A 143 -0.25 8.10 5.06
CA ALA A 143 0.06 8.98 6.19
C ALA A 143 -1.14 9.23 7.11
N GLU A 144 -2.33 9.42 6.56
CA GLU A 144 -3.57 9.58 7.33
C GLU A 144 -3.87 8.31 8.16
N ILE A 145 -3.78 7.14 7.53
CA ILE A 145 -3.92 5.84 8.22
C ILE A 145 -2.85 5.71 9.31
N ALA A 146 -1.60 6.05 8.99
CA ALA A 146 -0.49 5.94 9.93
C ALA A 146 -0.67 6.84 11.15
N SER A 147 -1.21 8.06 10.96
CA SER A 147 -1.49 8.99 12.05
C SER A 147 -2.51 8.42 13.03
N ARG A 148 -3.64 7.90 12.53
CA ARG A 148 -4.70 7.30 13.37
C ARG A 148 -4.23 6.07 14.13
N LEU A 149 -3.49 5.20 13.45
CA LEU A 149 -2.89 4.03 14.08
C LEU A 149 -1.85 4.42 15.14
N ALA A 150 -1.04 5.43 14.86
CA ALA A 150 -0.03 5.92 15.79
C ALA A 150 -0.67 6.48 17.06
N GLU A 151 -1.74 7.28 16.93
CA GLU A 151 -2.50 7.76 18.08
C GLU A 151 -3.07 6.60 18.90
N ARG A 152 -3.69 5.61 18.24
CA ARG A 152 -4.35 4.51 18.96
C ARG A 152 -3.40 3.56 19.67
N LEU A 153 -2.17 3.45 19.17
CA LEU A 153 -1.10 2.59 19.69
C LEU A 153 -0.07 3.34 20.55
N ASP A 154 -0.22 4.65 20.73
CA ASP A 154 0.75 5.53 21.41
C ASP A 154 2.16 5.46 20.78
N LEU A 155 2.20 5.59 19.45
CA LEU A 155 3.40 5.54 18.63
C LEU A 155 3.55 6.84 17.82
N ARG A 156 4.58 6.89 16.98
CA ARG A 156 4.79 7.97 16.02
C ARG A 156 4.65 7.48 14.58
N PRO A 157 4.03 8.27 13.69
CA PRO A 157 4.06 7.97 12.27
C PRO A 157 5.41 8.37 11.67
N TYR A 158 5.93 7.55 10.75
CA TYR A 158 7.19 7.84 10.06
C TYR A 158 7.10 7.59 8.56
N GLY A 159 7.62 8.53 7.79
CA GLY A 159 7.92 8.30 6.37
C GLY A 159 9.05 7.29 6.20
N ARG A 160 8.83 6.23 5.42
CA ARG A 160 9.82 5.20 5.06
C ARG A 160 9.66 4.79 3.60
N SER A 161 10.72 4.23 3.03
CA SER A 161 10.75 3.69 1.65
C SER A 161 10.97 2.18 1.64
N MET A 162 10.13 1.42 2.36
CA MET A 162 10.17 -0.05 2.36
C MET A 162 9.57 -0.62 1.05
N PRO A 163 9.98 -1.81 0.59
CA PRO A 163 9.46 -2.40 -0.65
C PRO A 163 7.93 -2.51 -0.67
N ILE A 164 7.29 -3.00 0.40
CA ILE A 164 5.83 -3.12 0.46
C ILE A 164 5.12 -1.77 0.38
N LEU A 165 5.69 -0.73 0.97
CA LEU A 165 5.14 0.64 0.96
C LEU A 165 5.32 1.31 -0.40
N LYS A 166 6.47 1.08 -1.05
CA LYS A 166 6.87 1.75 -2.30
C LYS A 166 6.31 1.07 -3.55
N GLU A 167 6.19 -0.25 -3.54
CA GLU A 167 5.88 -1.03 -4.76
C GLU A 167 4.40 -1.41 -4.88
N THR A 168 3.62 -1.25 -3.82
CA THR A 168 2.17 -1.46 -3.90
C THR A 168 1.46 -0.23 -4.50
N ARG A 169 0.34 -0.48 -5.18
CA ARG A 169 -0.50 0.54 -5.83
C ARG A 169 -1.70 0.97 -4.97
N ALA A 170 -1.93 0.28 -3.87
CA ALA A 170 -2.94 0.63 -2.88
C ALA A 170 -2.30 1.49 -1.79
N PRO A 171 -3.09 2.27 -1.03
CA PRO A 171 -2.61 2.84 0.23
C PRO A 171 -1.99 1.76 1.12
N ALA A 172 -0.90 2.10 1.80
CA ALA A 172 -0.15 1.13 2.58
C ALA A 172 0.46 1.71 3.86
N VAL A 173 0.39 0.91 4.93
CA VAL A 173 1.05 1.20 6.21
C VAL A 173 1.75 -0.05 6.75
N VAL A 174 2.80 0.14 7.55
CA VAL A 174 3.50 -0.93 8.27
C VAL A 174 3.51 -0.61 9.75
N VAL A 175 3.01 -1.55 10.57
CA VAL A 175 3.05 -1.49 12.02
C VAL A 175 4.35 -2.13 12.49
N ALA A 176 5.31 -1.30 12.90
CA ALA A 176 6.63 -1.72 13.36
C ALA A 176 6.71 -1.61 14.88
N VAL A 177 6.58 -2.74 15.59
CA VAL A 177 6.64 -2.80 17.06
C VAL A 177 7.40 -4.02 17.52
N ARG A 178 8.10 -3.90 18.66
CA ARG A 178 8.90 -4.97 19.28
C ARG A 178 8.04 -6.08 19.88
N SER A 179 6.79 -5.78 20.22
CA SER A 179 5.83 -6.72 20.80
C SER A 179 4.58 -6.87 19.93
N LEU A 180 4.68 -7.68 18.88
CA LEU A 180 3.56 -8.05 18.01
C LEU A 180 2.67 -9.11 18.69
N SER A 181 1.46 -8.72 19.06
CA SER A 181 0.49 -9.59 19.74
C SER A 181 -0.88 -9.55 19.05
N ARG A 182 -1.77 -10.46 19.46
CA ARG A 182 -3.19 -10.42 19.05
C ARG A 182 -3.86 -9.08 19.39
N LYS A 183 -3.50 -8.48 20.53
CA LYS A 183 -4.02 -7.16 20.91
C LYS A 183 -3.67 -6.10 19.86
N VAL A 184 -2.42 -6.10 19.38
CA VAL A 184 -1.98 -5.17 18.31
C VAL A 184 -2.78 -5.43 17.04
N GLY A 185 -2.88 -6.69 16.59
CA GLY A 185 -3.66 -7.04 15.39
C GLY A 185 -5.12 -6.58 15.46
N ARG A 186 -5.77 -6.75 16.61
CA ARG A 186 -7.14 -6.30 16.86
C ARG A 186 -7.27 -4.77 16.82
N VAL A 187 -6.38 -4.06 17.52
CA VAL A 187 -6.38 -2.59 17.52
C VAL A 187 -6.22 -2.06 16.09
N VAL A 188 -5.30 -2.64 15.31
CA VAL A 188 -5.07 -2.25 13.90
C VAL A 188 -6.34 -2.44 13.06
N ALA A 189 -6.97 -3.62 13.12
CA ALA A 189 -8.19 -3.89 12.35
C ALA A 189 -9.34 -2.95 12.70
N HIS A 190 -9.61 -2.73 14.00
CA HIS A 190 -10.67 -1.82 14.43
C HIS A 190 -10.38 -0.35 14.09
N THR A 191 -9.13 0.09 14.21
CA THR A 191 -8.75 1.47 13.88
C THR A 191 -8.95 1.74 12.40
N VAL A 192 -8.53 0.80 11.54
CA VAL A 192 -8.74 0.91 10.09
C VAL A 192 -10.22 0.88 9.74
N ALA A 193 -11.01 -0.02 10.34
CA ALA A 193 -12.45 -0.07 10.10
C ALA A 193 -13.16 1.25 10.50
N ALA A 194 -12.77 1.84 11.63
CA ALA A 194 -13.30 3.12 12.08
C ALA A 194 -12.99 4.29 11.14
N MET A 195 -12.01 4.17 10.23
CA MET A 195 -11.77 5.20 9.20
C MET A 195 -12.88 5.26 8.15
N TYR A 196 -13.58 4.15 7.93
CA TYR A 196 -14.70 4.08 6.99
C TYR A 196 -16.00 4.58 7.61
N GLU A 197 -16.09 4.59 8.94
CA GLU A 197 -17.21 5.16 9.66
C GLU A 197 -17.06 6.69 9.63
N ARG A 198 -17.71 7.36 8.66
CA ARG A 198 -17.82 8.83 8.70
C ARG A 198 -18.41 9.22 10.06
N PRO A 199 -17.87 10.23 10.77
CA PRO A 199 -18.56 10.75 11.93
C PRO A 199 -19.94 11.24 11.49
N HIS A 200 -20.99 10.57 11.94
CA HIS A 200 -22.35 11.07 11.78
C HIS A 200 -22.48 12.36 12.60
N GLY A 201 -22.29 13.51 11.96
CA GLY A 201 -22.63 14.79 12.56
C GLY A 201 -21.86 15.99 12.00
N GLU A 202 -22.32 16.55 10.88
CA GLU A 202 -22.44 18.01 10.69
C GLU A 202 -23.27 18.42 9.45
N GLU A 203 -24.26 17.62 9.04
CA GLU A 203 -25.26 18.04 8.04
C GLU A 203 -26.67 17.73 8.53
N ASP A 204 -27.10 18.44 9.58
CA ASP A 204 -28.53 18.70 9.82
C ASP A 204 -28.73 19.83 10.84
N ARG A 205 -28.20 21.03 10.53
CA ARG A 205 -28.63 22.30 11.15
C ARG A 205 -28.44 23.46 10.17
N GLY A 206 -29.51 23.80 9.44
CA GLY A 206 -29.61 25.07 8.70
C GLY A 206 -30.46 24.96 7.45
#